data_AF-A0ABD5RSX9-F1
#
_entry.id   AF-A0ABD5RSX9-F1
#
_cell.length_a   1.000
_cell.length_b   1.000
_cell.length_c   1.000
_cell.angle_alpha   90.00
_cell.angle_beta   90.00
_cell.angle_gamma   90.00
#
_symmetry.space_group_name_H-M   'P 1'
#
loop_
_entity.id
_entity.type
_entity.pdbx_description
1 polymer ?
#
loop_
_entity_poly.entity_id
_entity_poly.type
_entity_poly.pdbx_seq_one_letter_code
_entity_poly.pdbx_strand_id
1 'polypeptide(L)'
;MRVQITGVLVVSVLLVLAGCGDVVPRESASSVSPTPAPVPTDDPLATLPPGLAEDGIADPIALAAAHDAALSESAFTEVATLSVQFANGTVLVDRTRVRRVGEARDRWLVTRTYDSVHRSFDIAPGTRVDGWYNRTHSFQRVRGPNRTTYSGPVPRVPTDSLTGAHRLSGVYMAATAPTVDTEDGTVTLRTTTAPPSDDLTEMRLSDLSDWTFTASLTTDGRVRQYRVAFVGVLADTDVTVTGVATVRFGGLGETTVARPAWVDDARET
;
A
#
# COMPACT_ATOMS: atom_id res chain seq x y z
N MET A 1 26.55 20.06 -63.77
CA MET A 1 26.67 18.68 -64.31
C MET A 1 25.28 18.06 -64.27
N ARG A 2 24.70 17.84 -65.47
CA ARG A 2 23.50 17.07 -65.85
C ARG A 2 22.17 17.21 -65.09
N VAL A 3 21.25 17.88 -65.79
CA VAL A 3 19.77 17.76 -65.80
C VAL A 3 19.36 16.42 -66.43
N GLN A 4 18.15 15.91 -66.10
CA GLN A 4 17.14 15.22 -66.96
C GLN A 4 16.35 14.13 -66.17
N ILE A 5 15.01 14.19 -65.97
CA ILE A 5 13.83 14.12 -66.89
C ILE A 5 13.16 12.72 -66.83
N THR A 6 11.93 12.69 -66.28
CA THR A 6 10.69 12.10 -66.86
C THR A 6 10.51 10.57 -67.01
N GLY A 7 9.31 10.07 -66.69
CA GLY A 7 8.79 8.84 -67.31
C GLY A 7 7.54 8.21 -66.66
N VAL A 8 6.37 8.50 -67.22
CA VAL A 8 5.01 7.97 -66.93
C VAL A 8 4.77 6.56 -67.48
N LEU A 9 3.86 5.75 -66.89
CA LEU A 9 2.97 4.75 -67.56
C LEU A 9 2.02 4.09 -66.51
N VAL A 10 0.76 4.51 -66.29
CA VAL A 10 -0.53 4.12 -66.94
C VAL A 10 -0.60 2.67 -67.44
N VAL A 11 -1.46 1.82 -66.86
CA VAL A 11 -2.34 0.88 -67.61
C VAL A 11 -3.61 0.58 -66.81
N SER A 12 -4.76 0.87 -67.43
CA SER A 12 -6.12 0.50 -67.04
C SER A 12 -6.48 -0.87 -67.62
N VAL A 13 -7.25 -1.70 -66.90
CA VAL A 13 -7.96 -2.85 -67.49
C VAL A 13 -9.40 -2.84 -67.02
N LEU A 14 -10.28 -2.49 -67.96
CA LEU A 14 -11.73 -2.70 -67.96
C LEU A 14 -12.00 -4.12 -68.46
N LEU A 15 -12.80 -4.90 -67.73
CA LEU A 15 -13.47 -6.09 -68.26
C LEU A 15 -14.98 -5.91 -68.05
N VAL A 16 -15.66 -5.68 -69.17
CA VAL A 16 -17.12 -5.74 -69.32
C VAL A 16 -17.44 -7.18 -69.72
N LEU A 17 -18.32 -7.84 -68.97
CA LEU A 17 -19.03 -9.03 -69.45
C LEU A 17 -20.53 -8.81 -69.33
N ALA A 18 -21.18 -9.07 -70.46
CA ALA A 18 -22.57 -8.81 -70.78
C ALA A 18 -23.54 -9.73 -70.02
N GLY A 19 -24.80 -9.29 -69.95
CA GLY A 19 -25.86 -9.91 -69.17
C GLY A 19 -26.63 -11.04 -69.84
N CYS A 20 -27.59 -11.58 -69.09
CA CYS A 20 -28.80 -12.24 -69.55
C CYS A 20 -29.84 -12.10 -68.43
N GLY A 21 -31.02 -11.59 -68.76
CA GLY A 21 -32.13 -11.41 -67.81
C GLY A 21 -32.86 -12.72 -67.53
N ASP A 22 -33.43 -12.81 -66.34
CA ASP A 22 -34.62 -13.61 -66.10
C ASP A 22 -35.41 -13.00 -64.94
N VAL A 23 -36.73 -12.95 -65.10
CA VAL A 23 -37.70 -12.39 -64.15
C VAL A 23 -38.44 -13.55 -63.50
N VAL A 24 -38.29 -13.73 -62.18
CA VAL A 24 -39.16 -14.59 -61.33
C VAL A 24 -39.17 -14.02 -59.89
N PRO A 25 -40.14 -14.37 -59.01
CA PRO A 25 -41.02 -13.40 -58.38
C PRO A 25 -40.62 -13.06 -56.94
N ARG A 26 -41.18 -11.92 -56.49
CA ARG A 26 -41.16 -11.39 -55.13
C ARG A 26 -41.49 -12.46 -54.07
N GLU A 27 -40.49 -12.83 -53.26
CA GLU A 27 -40.69 -13.36 -51.92
C GLU A 27 -40.41 -12.25 -50.90
N SER A 28 -41.36 -12.08 -49.99
CA SER A 28 -41.27 -11.14 -48.88
C SER A 28 -40.07 -11.49 -48.00
N ALA A 29 -39.02 -10.68 -48.05
CA ALA A 29 -37.99 -10.71 -47.03
C ALA A 29 -38.60 -10.18 -45.74
N SER A 30 -39.01 -11.09 -44.86
CA SER A 30 -39.31 -10.79 -43.47
C SER A 30 -38.14 -10.00 -42.89
N SER A 31 -38.41 -8.76 -42.50
CA SER A 31 -37.49 -7.93 -41.73
C SER A 31 -37.21 -8.64 -40.42
N VAL A 32 -36.14 -9.43 -40.35
CA VAL A 32 -35.61 -9.95 -39.10
C VAL A 32 -35.10 -8.73 -38.33
N SER A 33 -35.87 -8.29 -37.33
CA SER A 33 -35.40 -7.31 -36.36
C SER A 33 -34.17 -7.92 -35.68
N PRO A 34 -32.98 -7.30 -35.75
CA PRO A 34 -31.84 -7.83 -35.03
C PRO A 34 -32.20 -7.86 -33.54
N THR A 35 -32.20 -9.06 -32.95
CA THR A 35 -32.21 -9.19 -31.50
C THR A 35 -30.98 -8.45 -31.00
N PRO A 36 -31.12 -7.47 -30.08
CA PRO A 36 -29.95 -6.83 -29.49
C PRO A 36 -29.03 -7.92 -28.94
N ALA A 37 -27.78 -7.93 -29.38
CA ALA A 37 -26.77 -8.75 -28.73
C ALA A 37 -26.78 -8.39 -27.23
N PRO A 38 -26.61 -9.36 -26.32
CA PRO A 38 -26.44 -9.06 -24.91
C PRO A 38 -25.30 -8.04 -24.80
N VAL A 39 -25.62 -6.83 -24.36
CA VAL A 39 -24.59 -5.88 -23.93
C VAL A 39 -23.94 -6.54 -22.72
N PRO A 40 -22.60 -6.72 -22.69
CA PRO A 40 -21.94 -7.18 -21.49
C PRO A 40 -22.31 -6.22 -20.36
N THR A 41 -23.09 -6.69 -19.40
CA THR A 41 -23.32 -6.01 -18.12
C THR A 41 -22.13 -6.28 -17.20
N ASP A 42 -20.91 -6.19 -17.74
CA ASP A 42 -19.72 -6.11 -16.91
C ASP A 42 -19.75 -4.69 -16.37
N ASP A 43 -20.37 -4.52 -15.19
CA ASP A 43 -20.15 -3.34 -14.39
C ASP A 43 -18.64 -3.28 -14.12
N PRO A 44 -17.90 -2.30 -14.66
CA PRO A 44 -16.45 -2.21 -14.45
C PRO A 44 -16.09 -1.89 -12.97
N LEU A 45 -17.08 -1.84 -12.06
CA LEU A 45 -16.95 -1.44 -10.66
C LEU A 45 -16.96 -2.60 -9.63
N ALA A 46 -17.16 -3.86 -10.02
CA ALA A 46 -17.45 -4.93 -9.04
C ALA A 46 -16.29 -5.92 -8.75
N THR A 47 -15.01 -5.57 -8.99
CA THR A 47 -13.92 -6.45 -8.55
C THR A 47 -13.42 -6.02 -7.17
N LEU A 48 -13.91 -6.71 -6.14
CA LEU A 48 -13.37 -6.59 -4.80
C LEU A 48 -11.97 -7.23 -4.71
N PRO A 49 -11.10 -6.73 -3.82
CA PRO A 49 -9.81 -7.33 -3.52
C PRO A 49 -9.90 -8.83 -3.20
N PRO A 50 -8.85 -9.61 -3.51
CA PRO A 50 -8.74 -10.97 -3.01
C PRO A 50 -8.95 -11.01 -1.49
N GLY A 51 -9.80 -11.92 -1.02
CA GLY A 51 -10.14 -12.06 0.40
C GLY A 51 -11.24 -11.12 0.91
N LEU A 52 -11.79 -10.24 0.07
CA LEU A 52 -12.93 -9.39 0.39
C LEU A 52 -14.19 -9.86 -0.36
N ALA A 53 -15.35 -9.72 0.30
CA ALA A 53 -16.68 -9.99 -0.23
C ALA A 53 -17.60 -8.80 0.07
N GLU A 54 -18.79 -8.77 -0.54
CA GLU A 54 -19.76 -7.67 -0.35
C GLU A 54 -20.16 -7.49 1.11
N ASP A 55 -20.20 -8.58 1.87
CA ASP A 55 -20.60 -8.61 3.29
C ASP A 55 -19.42 -8.52 4.27
N GLY A 56 -18.17 -8.40 3.78
CA GLY A 56 -17.01 -8.16 4.63
C GLY A 56 -15.73 -8.87 4.17
N ILE A 57 -14.97 -9.39 5.14
CA ILE A 57 -13.70 -10.10 4.88
C ILE A 57 -13.98 -11.59 4.84
N ALA A 58 -13.88 -12.19 3.64
CA ALA A 58 -14.09 -13.61 3.42
C ALA A 58 -12.83 -14.44 3.71
N ASP A 59 -11.66 -13.91 3.39
CA ASP A 59 -10.36 -14.54 3.67
C ASP A 59 -9.35 -13.47 4.13
N PRO A 60 -9.15 -13.34 5.46
CA PRO A 60 -8.20 -12.39 6.05
C PRO A 60 -6.76 -12.56 5.58
N ILE A 61 -6.35 -13.79 5.29
CA ILE A 61 -4.97 -14.10 4.89
C ILE A 61 -4.79 -13.72 3.43
N ALA A 62 -5.74 -14.05 2.56
CA ALA A 62 -5.71 -13.65 1.15
C ALA A 62 -5.70 -12.12 1.00
N LEU A 63 -6.47 -11.38 1.81
CA LEU A 63 -6.50 -9.92 1.78
C LEU A 63 -5.16 -9.30 2.17
N ALA A 64 -4.54 -9.80 3.24
CA ALA A 64 -3.20 -9.35 3.63
C ALA A 64 -2.12 -9.74 2.60
N ALA A 65 -2.24 -10.94 2.00
CA ALA A 65 -1.33 -11.41 0.96
C ALA A 65 -1.44 -10.56 -0.33
N ALA A 66 -2.65 -10.12 -0.69
CA ALA A 66 -2.85 -9.21 -1.82
C ALA A 66 -2.09 -7.89 -1.66
N HIS A 67 -2.12 -7.32 -0.45
CA HIS A 67 -1.30 -6.15 -0.13
C HIS A 67 0.20 -6.43 -0.21
N ASP A 68 0.66 -7.56 0.34
CA ASP A 68 2.08 -7.93 0.27
C ASP A 68 2.55 -8.11 -1.18
N ALA A 69 1.75 -8.81 -1.99
CA ALA A 69 2.01 -9.07 -3.40
C ALA A 69 2.14 -7.77 -4.18
N ALA A 70 1.17 -6.85 -4.02
CA ALA A 70 1.16 -5.55 -4.69
C ALA A 70 2.36 -4.64 -4.35
N LEU A 71 3.05 -4.89 -3.22
CA LEU A 71 4.27 -4.18 -2.81
C LEU A 71 5.55 -5.00 -2.96
N SER A 72 5.47 -6.32 -3.21
CA SER A 72 6.62 -7.22 -3.15
C SER A 72 7.63 -7.02 -4.27
N GLU A 73 7.16 -6.67 -5.46
CA GLU A 73 7.99 -6.52 -6.65
C GLU A 73 8.44 -5.07 -6.90
N SER A 74 7.85 -4.11 -6.18
CA SER A 74 8.08 -2.68 -6.41
C SER A 74 8.78 -2.02 -5.25
N ALA A 75 9.66 -1.06 -5.53
CA ALA A 75 10.11 -0.13 -4.51
C ALA A 75 8.94 0.71 -4.00
N PHE A 76 8.91 1.06 -2.72
CA PHE A 76 7.86 1.89 -2.14
C PHE A 76 8.35 2.70 -0.94
N THR A 77 7.59 3.76 -0.62
CA THR A 77 7.74 4.58 0.57
C THR A 77 6.53 4.41 1.47
N GLU A 78 6.78 4.09 2.72
CA GLU A 78 5.79 4.05 3.80
C GLU A 78 6.03 5.25 4.72
N VAL A 79 4.98 6.03 4.98
CA VAL A 79 4.98 7.13 5.94
C VAL A 79 3.98 6.80 7.03
N ALA A 80 4.44 6.70 8.27
CA ALA A 80 3.61 6.43 9.43
C ALA A 80 3.72 7.56 10.46
N THR A 81 2.59 8.04 10.98
CA THR A 81 2.55 8.94 12.12
C THR A 81 1.86 8.25 13.29
N LEU A 82 2.30 8.57 14.50
CA LEU A 82 1.71 8.11 15.74
C LEU A 82 1.65 9.29 16.70
N SER A 83 0.47 9.55 17.25
CA SER A 83 0.26 10.50 18.35
C SER A 83 -0.46 9.77 19.48
N VAL A 84 0.12 9.80 20.68
CA VAL A 84 -0.42 9.15 21.87
C VAL A 84 -0.32 10.10 23.05
N GLN A 85 -1.37 10.14 23.86
CA GLN A 85 -1.46 10.96 25.06
C GLN A 85 -2.03 10.14 26.23
N PHE A 86 -1.68 10.56 27.45
CA PHE A 86 -2.34 10.07 28.65
C PHE A 86 -3.78 10.58 28.72
N ALA A 87 -4.59 9.97 29.60
CA ALA A 87 -5.98 10.41 29.85
C ALA A 87 -6.10 11.89 30.27
N ASN A 88 -5.05 12.47 30.89
CA ASN A 88 -5.03 13.88 31.27
C ASN A 88 -4.64 14.85 30.12
N GLY A 89 -4.45 14.34 28.89
CA GLY A 89 -4.09 15.11 27.71
C GLY A 89 -2.59 15.40 27.57
N THR A 90 -1.74 14.96 28.50
CA THR A 90 -0.29 15.08 28.37
C THR A 90 0.19 14.17 27.24
N VAL A 91 0.95 14.71 26.29
CA VAL A 91 1.53 13.94 25.18
C VAL A 91 2.52 12.92 25.73
N LEU A 92 2.29 11.65 25.40
CA LEU A 92 3.19 10.54 25.67
C LEU A 92 4.23 10.42 24.56
N VAL A 93 3.78 10.40 23.31
CA VAL A 93 4.67 10.32 22.14
C VAL A 93 3.99 10.90 20.90
N ASP A 94 4.72 11.74 20.19
CA ASP A 94 4.47 12.11 18.80
C ASP A 94 5.66 11.67 17.96
N ARG A 95 5.40 10.79 16.99
CA ARG A 95 6.43 10.14 16.19
C ARG A 95 6.04 10.11 14.72
N THR A 96 6.99 10.48 13.87
CA THR A 96 6.92 10.23 12.42
C THR A 96 7.95 9.17 12.03
N ARG A 97 7.53 8.18 11.25
CA ARG A 97 8.40 7.20 10.59
C ARG A 97 8.27 7.35 9.08
N VAL A 98 9.41 7.39 8.40
CA VAL A 98 9.50 7.25 6.94
C VAL A 98 10.37 6.05 6.64
N ARG A 99 9.81 5.04 5.98
CA ARG A 99 10.54 3.86 5.51
C ARG A 99 10.53 3.85 3.99
N ARG A 100 11.70 3.76 3.39
CA ARG A 100 11.89 3.54 1.95
C ARG A 100 12.40 2.12 1.76
N VAL A 101 11.75 1.37 0.89
CA VAL A 101 12.09 -0.03 0.57
C VAL A 101 12.43 -0.07 -0.91
N GLY A 102 13.61 -0.60 -1.23
CA GLY A 102 14.02 -0.83 -2.61
C GLY A 102 13.36 -2.07 -3.22
N GLU A 103 13.48 -2.21 -4.53
CA GLU A 103 13.04 -3.41 -5.26
C GLU A 103 13.65 -4.67 -4.65
N ALA A 104 12.93 -5.80 -4.74
CA ALA A 104 13.31 -7.07 -4.14
C ALA A 104 13.62 -7.02 -2.63
N ARG A 105 13.32 -5.91 -1.94
CA ARG A 105 13.51 -5.72 -0.49
C ARG A 105 14.98 -5.89 -0.05
N ASP A 106 15.93 -5.74 -0.97
CA ASP A 106 17.36 -5.94 -0.71
C ASP A 106 17.94 -4.82 0.17
N ARG A 107 17.32 -3.64 0.10
CA ARG A 107 17.73 -2.43 0.80
C ARG A 107 16.53 -1.71 1.34
N TRP A 108 16.69 -1.16 2.53
CA TRP A 108 15.73 -0.23 3.08
C TRP A 108 16.43 0.82 3.95
N LEU A 109 15.79 1.97 4.02
CA LEU A 109 16.16 3.08 4.90
C LEU A 109 14.93 3.44 5.71
N VAL A 110 15.04 3.43 7.03
CA VAL A 110 14.01 3.92 7.93
C VAL A 110 14.54 5.11 8.70
N THR A 111 13.75 6.18 8.77
CA THR A 111 13.97 7.30 9.66
C THR A 111 12.79 7.38 10.61
N ARG A 112 13.05 7.47 11.91
CA ARG A 112 12.07 7.78 12.95
C ARG A 112 12.47 9.10 13.59
N THR A 113 11.53 10.03 13.66
CA THR A 113 11.67 11.30 14.37
C THR A 113 10.68 11.32 15.51
N TYR A 114 11.14 11.70 16.70
CA TYR A 114 10.34 11.82 17.91
C TYR A 114 10.21 13.30 18.25
N ASP A 115 9.09 13.91 17.84
CA ASP A 115 8.88 15.35 17.95
C ASP A 115 8.60 15.73 19.42
N SER A 116 7.72 14.97 20.07
CA SER A 116 7.40 15.08 21.49
C SER A 116 7.43 13.70 22.13
N VAL A 117 8.01 13.58 23.31
CA VAL A 117 8.00 12.34 24.10
C VAL A 117 7.96 12.70 25.57
N HIS A 118 7.11 12.02 26.32
CA HIS A 118 7.09 12.13 27.77
C HIS A 118 8.36 11.52 28.35
N ARG A 119 8.87 12.06 29.47
CA ARG A 119 10.11 11.62 30.13
C ARG A 119 10.16 10.14 30.56
N SER A 120 9.02 9.45 30.55
CA SER A 120 8.95 8.01 30.82
C SER A 120 9.32 7.15 29.61
N PHE A 121 9.31 7.72 28.40
CA PHE A 121 9.95 7.12 27.25
C PHE A 121 11.46 7.38 27.35
N ASP A 122 12.28 6.33 27.29
CA ASP A 122 13.75 6.42 27.33
C ASP A 122 14.34 6.92 26.00
N ILE A 123 13.73 7.98 25.46
CA ILE A 123 14.07 8.67 24.22
C ILE A 123 13.88 10.16 24.50
N ALA A 124 14.88 10.99 24.15
CA ALA A 124 14.75 12.44 24.32
C ALA A 124 13.90 13.06 23.20
N PRO A 125 13.13 14.14 23.46
CA PRO A 125 12.48 14.91 22.40
C PRO A 125 13.48 15.42 21.36
N GLY A 126 13.06 15.47 20.09
CA GLY A 126 13.91 15.78 18.96
C GLY A 126 14.88 14.66 18.55
N THR A 127 14.84 13.49 19.21
CA THR A 127 15.67 12.36 18.81
C THR A 127 15.28 11.87 17.42
N ARG A 128 16.29 11.61 16.59
CA ARG A 128 16.14 11.00 15.28
C ARG A 128 16.93 9.71 15.19
N VAL A 129 16.24 8.63 14.83
CA VAL A 129 16.83 7.30 14.62
C VAL A 129 16.78 6.98 13.13
N ASP A 130 17.94 6.82 12.52
CA ASP A 130 18.07 6.35 11.15
C ASP A 130 18.57 4.88 11.17
N GLY A 131 17.95 4.01 10.37
CA GLY A 131 18.36 2.63 10.20
C GLY A 131 18.51 2.31 8.72
N TRP A 132 19.60 1.67 8.33
CA TRP A 132 19.87 1.27 6.95
C TRP A 132 20.21 -0.21 6.87
N TYR A 133 19.78 -0.86 5.80
CA TYR A 133 20.00 -2.28 5.57
C TYR A 133 20.46 -2.54 4.15
N ASN A 134 21.37 -3.51 4.00
CA ASN A 134 21.97 -3.90 2.72
C ASN A 134 21.98 -5.41 2.51
N ARG A 135 20.81 -6.05 2.60
CA ARG A 135 20.55 -7.49 2.36
C ARG A 135 21.19 -8.46 3.34
N THR A 136 22.19 -8.01 4.09
CA THR A 136 22.95 -8.88 4.99
C THR A 136 23.16 -8.24 6.35
N HIS A 137 23.34 -6.92 6.40
CA HIS A 137 23.62 -6.21 7.63
C HIS A 137 22.71 -5.01 7.80
N SER A 138 22.35 -4.72 9.04
CA SER A 138 21.74 -3.47 9.44
C SER A 138 22.74 -2.57 10.16
N PHE A 139 22.54 -1.27 9.96
CA PHE A 139 23.29 -0.18 10.57
C PHE A 139 22.28 0.79 11.18
N GLN A 140 22.66 1.43 12.28
CA GLN A 140 21.83 2.39 12.98
C GLN A 140 22.64 3.62 13.33
N ARG A 141 21.99 4.78 13.24
CA ARG A 141 22.46 6.05 13.75
C ARG A 141 21.37 6.67 14.62
N VAL A 142 21.70 6.98 15.87
CA VAL A 142 20.82 7.71 16.78
C VAL A 142 21.38 9.10 17.00
N ARG A 143 20.60 10.13 16.66
CA ARG A 143 20.92 11.54 16.89
C ARG A 143 20.01 12.07 17.97
N GLY A 144 20.54 12.21 19.18
CA GLY A 144 19.89 12.90 20.28
C GLY A 144 20.41 14.33 20.44
N PRO A 145 19.87 15.10 21.40
CA PRO A 145 20.25 16.50 21.62
C PRO A 145 21.73 16.69 21.99
N ASN A 146 22.32 15.72 22.70
CA ASN A 146 23.68 15.85 23.25
C ASN A 146 24.72 14.96 22.57
N ARG A 147 24.29 13.98 21.76
CA ARG A 147 25.18 12.96 21.21
C ARG A 147 24.60 12.33 19.96
N THR A 148 25.49 11.98 19.04
CA THR A 148 25.21 11.01 17.97
C THR A 148 25.92 9.69 18.28
N THR A 149 25.20 8.58 18.20
CA THR A 149 25.76 7.23 18.29
C THR A 149 25.53 6.46 17.01
N TYR A 150 26.44 5.54 16.73
CA TYR A 150 26.41 4.65 15.58
C TYR A 150 26.49 3.21 16.07
N SER A 151 25.89 2.30 15.32
CA SER A 151 25.91 0.87 15.62
C SER A 151 25.80 0.08 14.33
N GLY A 152 26.57 -1.00 14.22
CA GLY A 152 26.64 -1.83 13.02
C GLY A 152 28.08 -2.26 12.75
N PRO A 153 28.32 -3.08 11.70
CA PRO A 153 27.34 -3.87 10.99
C PRO A 153 26.77 -5.00 11.88
N VAL A 154 25.43 -5.11 11.98
CA VAL A 154 24.78 -6.24 12.66
C VAL A 154 24.19 -7.18 11.60
N PRO A 155 24.59 -8.46 11.53
CA PRO A 155 23.98 -9.42 10.62
C PRO A 155 22.47 -9.50 10.87
N ARG A 156 21.67 -9.40 9.80
CA ARG A 156 20.21 -9.43 9.91
C ARG A 156 19.60 -10.21 8.75
N VAL A 157 18.89 -11.28 9.09
CA VAL A 157 17.93 -11.93 8.21
C VAL A 157 16.61 -11.15 8.36
N PRO A 158 15.98 -10.66 7.28
CA PRO A 158 14.67 -10.01 7.40
C PRO A 158 13.65 -11.05 7.82
N THR A 159 13.26 -11.05 9.10
CA THR A 159 12.19 -11.91 9.61
C THR A 159 10.82 -11.24 9.52
N ASP A 160 10.79 -9.91 9.42
CA ASP A 160 9.55 -9.14 9.42
C ASP A 160 9.11 -8.77 8.00
N SER A 161 7.80 -8.86 7.72
CA SER A 161 7.21 -8.32 6.51
C SER A 161 7.40 -6.80 6.45
N LEU A 162 8.15 -6.31 5.47
CA LEU A 162 8.40 -4.88 5.26
C LEU A 162 7.15 -4.11 4.79
N THR A 163 6.16 -4.81 4.27
CA THR A 163 4.88 -4.24 3.78
C THR A 163 3.88 -4.03 4.91
N GLY A 164 4.10 -4.67 6.07
CA GLY A 164 3.14 -4.63 7.17
C GLY A 164 1.95 -5.59 6.99
N ALA A 165 1.96 -6.44 5.95
CA ALA A 165 0.90 -7.41 5.68
C ALA A 165 0.58 -8.32 6.87
N HIS A 166 1.61 -8.80 7.59
CA HIS A 166 1.41 -9.61 8.80
C HIS A 166 0.63 -8.87 9.91
N ARG A 167 0.81 -7.55 10.03
CA ARG A 167 0.08 -6.75 11.02
C ARG A 167 -1.36 -6.51 10.58
N LEU A 168 -1.57 -6.28 9.28
CA LEU A 168 -2.89 -6.15 8.68
C LEU A 168 -3.69 -7.45 8.80
N SER A 169 -3.08 -8.63 8.62
CA SER A 169 -3.78 -9.91 8.82
C SER A 169 -4.32 -10.06 10.24
N GLY A 170 -3.61 -9.56 11.26
CA GLY A 170 -4.10 -9.55 12.64
C GLY A 170 -5.41 -8.78 12.80
N VAL A 171 -5.53 -7.62 12.16
CA VAL A 171 -6.76 -6.82 12.14
C VAL A 171 -7.86 -7.52 11.35
N TYR A 172 -7.55 -8.04 10.17
CA TYR A 172 -8.53 -8.70 9.31
C TYR A 172 -9.11 -9.97 9.94
N MET A 173 -8.31 -10.73 10.69
CA MET A 173 -8.77 -11.91 11.42
C MET A 173 -9.67 -11.56 12.61
N ALA A 174 -9.44 -10.42 13.26
CA ALA A 174 -10.24 -9.98 14.41
C ALA A 174 -11.56 -9.30 13.99
N ALA A 175 -11.62 -8.75 12.78
CA ALA A 175 -12.76 -7.97 12.30
C ALA A 175 -14.07 -8.79 12.32
N THR A 176 -15.06 -8.31 13.07
CA THR A 176 -16.42 -8.86 13.04
C THR A 176 -17.34 -7.85 12.37
N ALA A 177 -18.09 -8.29 11.34
CA ALA A 177 -19.01 -7.46 10.56
C ALA A 177 -18.38 -6.11 10.10
N PRO A 178 -17.23 -6.12 9.40
CA PRO A 178 -16.64 -4.90 8.89
C PRO A 178 -17.55 -4.25 7.84
N THR A 179 -17.50 -2.92 7.75
CA THR A 179 -18.13 -2.20 6.65
C THR A 179 -17.18 -2.14 5.47
N VAL A 180 -17.67 -2.55 4.31
CA VAL A 180 -16.99 -2.45 3.02
C VAL A 180 -17.80 -1.52 2.13
N ASP A 181 -17.12 -0.55 1.54
CA ASP A 181 -17.70 0.38 0.58
C ASP A 181 -16.76 0.51 -0.62
N THR A 182 -17.31 0.65 -1.82
CA THR A 182 -16.52 0.74 -3.06
C THR A 182 -17.01 1.93 -3.88
N GLU A 183 -16.11 2.89 -4.10
CA GLU A 183 -16.39 4.11 -4.85
C GLU A 183 -15.17 4.46 -5.71
N ASP A 184 -15.38 4.73 -7.00
CA ASP A 184 -14.34 5.17 -7.96
C ASP A 184 -13.05 4.30 -7.94
N GLY A 185 -13.21 2.97 -7.90
CA GLY A 185 -12.08 2.03 -7.87
C GLY A 185 -11.26 2.07 -6.57
N THR A 186 -11.80 2.68 -5.52
CA THR A 186 -11.26 2.67 -4.16
C THR A 186 -12.19 1.89 -3.25
N VAL A 187 -11.63 0.92 -2.53
CA VAL A 187 -12.35 0.13 -1.52
C VAL A 187 -12.04 0.69 -0.15
N THR A 188 -13.06 1.12 0.59
CA THR A 188 -12.95 1.55 1.97
C THR A 188 -13.38 0.41 2.89
N LEU A 189 -12.45 -0.03 3.75
CA LEU A 189 -12.69 -1.04 4.77
C LEU A 189 -12.68 -0.40 6.15
N ARG A 190 -13.73 -0.60 6.94
CA ARG A 190 -13.82 -0.11 8.32
C ARG A 190 -14.21 -1.23 9.28
N THR A 191 -13.52 -1.29 10.43
CA THR A 191 -13.90 -2.17 11.54
C THR A 191 -13.66 -1.48 12.88
N THR A 192 -14.47 -1.84 13.87
CA THR A 192 -14.36 -1.39 15.27
C THR A 192 -13.98 -2.53 16.21
N THR A 193 -13.78 -3.74 15.69
CA THR A 193 -13.32 -4.88 16.50
C THR A 193 -11.82 -4.83 16.63
N ALA A 194 -11.33 -4.59 17.84
CA ALA A 194 -9.90 -4.56 18.11
C ALA A 194 -9.30 -5.98 18.03
N PRO A 195 -8.07 -6.13 17.50
CA PRO A 195 -7.31 -7.35 17.66
C PRO A 195 -6.92 -7.56 19.15
N PRO A 196 -6.59 -8.80 19.58
CA PRO A 196 -6.17 -9.07 20.97
C PRO A 196 -4.93 -8.26 21.41
N SER A 197 -4.06 -7.92 20.46
CA SER A 197 -2.92 -7.03 20.66
C SER A 197 -2.76 -6.09 19.46
N ASP A 198 -2.42 -4.83 19.71
CA ASP A 198 -2.19 -3.85 18.65
C ASP A 198 -0.72 -3.77 18.24
N ASP A 199 -0.39 -4.49 17.17
CA ASP A 199 0.93 -4.42 16.52
C ASP A 199 1.04 -3.27 15.50
N LEU A 200 -0.07 -2.59 15.14
CA LEU A 200 -0.06 -1.50 14.16
C LEU A 200 0.58 -0.23 14.71
N THR A 201 0.40 0.06 16.00
CA THR A 201 0.97 1.25 16.64
C THR A 201 2.43 1.10 17.05
N GLU A 202 2.91 -0.14 17.20
CA GLU A 202 4.22 -0.48 17.80
C GLU A 202 4.37 0.01 19.25
N MET A 203 3.25 0.30 19.93
CA MET A 203 3.22 0.71 21.34
C MET A 203 3.02 -0.45 22.31
N ARG A 204 2.75 -1.67 21.78
CA ARG A 204 2.43 -2.88 22.55
C ARG A 204 1.26 -2.60 23.52
N LEU A 205 0.10 -2.28 22.98
CA LEU A 205 -1.07 -1.98 23.80
C LEU A 205 -1.87 -3.25 24.12
N SER A 206 -2.38 -3.32 25.35
CA SER A 206 -3.41 -4.28 25.79
C SER A 206 -4.73 -3.56 26.06
N ASP A 207 -5.78 -4.34 26.37
CA ASP A 207 -7.09 -3.84 26.83
C ASP A 207 -7.65 -2.73 25.94
N LEU A 208 -7.65 -2.99 24.64
CA LEU A 208 -8.08 -2.03 23.63
C LEU A 208 -9.59 -1.78 23.73
N SER A 209 -9.97 -0.51 23.81
CA SER A 209 -11.35 -0.04 23.76
C SER A 209 -11.46 1.15 22.81
N ASP A 210 -12.68 1.51 22.41
CA ASP A 210 -12.95 2.62 21.48
C ASP A 210 -12.05 2.58 20.23
N TRP A 211 -11.80 1.37 19.76
CA TRP A 211 -10.86 1.09 18.70
C TRP A 211 -11.56 1.19 17.34
N THR A 212 -10.94 1.87 16.38
CA THR A 212 -11.46 1.99 15.02
C THR A 212 -10.31 1.95 14.03
N PHE A 213 -10.40 1.02 13.08
CA PHE A 213 -9.54 0.94 11.91
C PHE A 213 -10.34 1.33 10.66
N THR A 214 -9.75 2.20 9.85
CA THR A 214 -10.25 2.56 8.52
C THR A 214 -9.09 2.49 7.54
N ALA A 215 -9.24 1.72 6.47
CA ALA A 215 -8.28 1.63 5.37
C ALA A 215 -8.93 1.98 4.04
N SER A 216 -8.13 2.57 3.14
CA SER A 216 -8.46 2.64 1.72
C SER A 216 -7.53 1.73 0.93
N LEU A 217 -8.13 0.90 0.10
CA LEU A 217 -7.48 -0.12 -0.71
C LEU A 217 -7.77 0.17 -2.19
N THR A 218 -6.88 -0.29 -3.05
CA THR A 218 -7.20 -0.51 -4.46
C THR A 218 -8.00 -1.78 -4.65
N THR A 219 -8.61 -1.96 -5.82
CA THR A 219 -9.35 -3.18 -6.19
C THR A 219 -8.46 -4.44 -6.25
N ASP A 220 -7.14 -4.30 -6.38
CA ASP A 220 -6.16 -5.41 -6.27
C ASP A 220 -5.75 -5.72 -4.82
N GLY A 221 -6.27 -5.00 -3.82
CA GLY A 221 -6.00 -5.26 -2.40
C GLY A 221 -4.80 -4.53 -1.81
N ARG A 222 -4.17 -3.61 -2.57
CA ARG A 222 -3.12 -2.76 -2.02
C ARG A 222 -3.71 -1.68 -1.11
N VAL A 223 -3.41 -1.76 0.18
CA VAL A 223 -3.66 -0.65 1.11
C VAL A 223 -2.87 0.58 0.68
N ARG A 224 -3.57 1.69 0.37
CA ARG A 224 -2.99 3.00 0.08
C ARG A 224 -2.70 3.75 1.37
N GLN A 225 -3.65 3.72 2.29
CA GLN A 225 -3.51 4.31 3.62
C GLN A 225 -4.45 3.64 4.62
N TYR A 226 -4.10 3.72 5.89
CA TYR A 226 -5.01 3.39 6.98
C TYR A 226 -4.84 4.32 8.17
N ARG A 227 -5.88 4.38 9.00
CA ARG A 227 -5.93 5.11 10.26
C ARG A 227 -6.45 4.18 11.35
N VAL A 228 -5.78 4.19 12.50
CA VAL A 228 -6.23 3.54 13.73
C VAL A 228 -6.45 4.63 14.77
N ALA A 229 -7.62 4.68 15.39
CA ALA A 229 -7.84 5.39 16.64
C ALA A 229 -8.12 4.38 17.75
N PHE A 230 -7.64 4.65 18.96
CA PHE A 230 -7.70 3.70 20.05
C PHE A 230 -7.70 4.36 21.42
N VAL A 231 -8.25 3.63 22.38
CA VAL A 231 -7.90 3.69 23.79
C VAL A 231 -7.27 2.33 24.14
N GLY A 232 -6.21 2.34 24.95
CA GLY A 232 -5.54 1.10 25.36
C GLY A 232 -4.65 1.31 26.57
N VAL A 233 -4.12 0.21 27.09
CA VAL A 233 -3.19 0.19 28.21
C VAL A 233 -1.79 -0.11 27.69
N LEU A 234 -0.79 0.68 28.09
CA LEU A 234 0.60 0.42 27.72
C LEU A 234 1.07 -0.90 28.36
N ALA A 235 1.55 -1.86 27.55
CA ALA A 235 2.04 -3.12 28.08
C ALA A 235 3.07 -2.92 29.19
N ASP A 236 3.05 -3.84 30.15
CA ASP A 236 3.91 -3.84 31.33
C ASP A 236 3.66 -2.64 32.27
N THR A 237 2.56 -1.90 32.07
CA THR A 237 2.07 -0.83 32.96
C THR A 237 0.54 -0.84 33.05
N ASP A 238 -0.04 -0.26 34.10
CA ASP A 238 -1.51 -0.08 34.22
C ASP A 238 -1.97 1.31 33.70
N VAL A 239 -1.25 1.88 32.73
CA VAL A 239 -1.48 3.25 32.27
C VAL A 239 -2.33 3.27 31.01
N THR A 240 -3.54 3.80 31.14
CA THR A 240 -4.44 4.07 30.00
C THR A 240 -3.97 5.25 29.17
N VAL A 241 -3.96 5.06 27.86
CA VAL A 241 -3.61 6.05 26.85
C VAL A 241 -4.66 6.08 25.75
N THR A 242 -4.74 7.21 25.06
CA THR A 242 -5.50 7.34 23.81
C THR A 242 -4.58 7.82 22.71
N GLY A 243 -4.86 7.42 21.48
CA GLY A 243 -4.00 7.81 20.38
C GLY A 243 -4.58 7.55 19.00
N VAL A 244 -3.81 8.01 18.02
CA VAL A 244 -4.09 7.86 16.60
C VAL A 244 -2.80 7.47 15.88
N ALA A 245 -2.88 6.42 15.06
CA ALA A 245 -1.85 6.08 14.10
C ALA A 245 -2.39 6.27 12.67
N THR A 246 -1.57 6.81 11.78
CA THR A 246 -1.86 6.81 10.34
C THR A 246 -0.68 6.22 9.58
N VAL A 247 -0.95 5.48 8.51
CA VAL A 247 0.07 4.95 7.61
C VAL A 247 -0.36 5.20 6.18
N ARG A 248 0.60 5.57 5.33
CA ARG A 248 0.41 5.79 3.90
C ARG A 248 1.52 5.09 3.13
N PHE A 249 1.13 4.43 2.04
CA PHE A 249 2.03 3.80 1.09
C PHE A 249 2.01 4.60 -0.23
N GLY A 250 3.18 4.93 -0.76
CA GLY A 250 3.32 5.71 -1.99
C GLY A 250 4.69 5.52 -2.65
N GLY A 251 4.96 6.28 -3.71
CA GLY A 251 6.22 6.18 -4.46
C GLY A 251 6.48 4.78 -5.02
N LEU A 252 5.42 4.07 -5.45
CA LEU A 252 5.48 2.71 -5.96
C LEU A 252 6.24 2.69 -7.29
N GLY A 253 7.31 1.91 -7.38
CA GLY A 253 8.19 1.85 -8.56
C GLY A 253 9.11 3.07 -8.73
N GLU A 254 8.90 4.13 -7.94
CA GLU A 254 9.68 5.39 -8.04
C GLU A 254 10.68 5.56 -6.88
N THR A 255 10.47 4.84 -5.78
CA THR A 255 11.29 4.99 -4.58
C THR A 255 12.70 4.47 -4.80
N THR A 256 13.70 5.30 -4.46
CA THR A 256 15.11 4.89 -4.45
C THR A 256 15.66 4.80 -3.03
N VAL A 257 16.55 3.83 -2.78
CA VAL A 257 17.24 3.67 -1.49
C VAL A 257 18.77 3.76 -1.69
N ALA A 258 19.31 4.96 -1.52
CA ALA A 258 20.76 5.18 -1.52
C ALA A 258 21.41 4.73 -0.21
N ARG A 259 22.69 4.32 -0.28
CA ARG A 259 23.50 4.10 0.92
C ARG A 259 23.79 5.45 1.60
N PRO A 260 23.44 5.63 2.89
CA PRO A 260 23.79 6.85 3.60
C PRO A 260 25.29 6.96 3.89
N ALA A 261 25.83 8.20 3.85
CA ALA A 261 27.25 8.46 4.13
C ALA A 261 27.68 8.03 5.54
N TRP A 262 26.80 8.16 6.53
CA TRP A 262 27.08 7.80 7.92
C TRP A 262 27.30 6.30 8.17
N VAL A 263 27.00 5.46 7.18
CA VAL A 263 27.23 4.01 7.31
C VAL A 263 28.72 3.70 7.41
N ASP A 264 29.60 4.57 6.90
CA ASP A 264 31.04 4.43 7.10
C ASP A 264 31.41 4.62 8.58
N ASP A 265 30.92 5.70 9.22
CA ASP A 265 31.13 5.95 10.66
C ASP A 265 30.63 4.78 11.54
N ALA A 266 29.54 4.13 11.12
CA ALA A 266 28.96 3.00 11.85
C ALA A 266 29.76 1.69 11.76
N ARG A 267 30.79 1.61 10.92
CA ARG A 267 31.67 0.43 10.80
C ARG A 267 32.93 0.56 11.65
N GLU A 268 33.24 1.75 12.12
CA GLU A 268 34.47 2.07 12.84
C GLU A 268 34.31 1.97 14.37
N THR A 269 33.09 1.77 14.86
CA THR A 269 32.72 1.54 16.27
C THR A 269 32.64 0.07 16.63
#